data_AF-A0A4S1F243-F1
#
_entry.id   AF-A0A4S1F243-F1
#
_cell.length_a   1.000
_cell.length_b   1.000
_cell.length_c   1.000
_cell.angle_alpha   90.00
_cell.angle_beta   90.00
_cell.angle_gamma   90.00
#
_symmetry.space_group_name_H-M   'P 1'
#
loop_
_entity.id
_entity.type
_entity.pdbx_description
1 polymer ?
#
loop_
_entity_poly.entity_id
_entity_poly.type
_entity_poly.pdbx_seq_one_letter_code
_entity_poly.pdbx_strand_id
1 'polypeptide(L)' 'MNRRAVSSFDCEVLRCAFVRSVIEDGIPEDRWAAHAALLIRELTGKKDVDQRLLDWVLQSSSVPQFQAK' A
#
# COMPACT_ATOMS: atom_id res chain seq x y z
N MET A 1 26.01 3.83 -2.04
CA MET A 1 24.60 3.89 -1.60
C MET A 1 23.73 3.43 -2.76
N ASN A 2 23.31 2.16 -2.76
CA ASN A 2 22.50 1.62 -3.84
C ASN A 2 21.05 2.06 -3.63
N ARG A 3 20.60 3.10 -4.35
CA ARG A 3 19.15 3.33 -4.57
C ARG A 3 18.65 2.12 -5.36
N ARG A 4 18.23 1.06 -4.65
CA ARG A 4 17.47 -0.02 -5.28
C ARG A 4 16.20 0.63 -5.80
N ALA A 5 16.08 0.72 -7.12
CA ALA A 5 14.82 1.04 -7.75
C ALA A 5 13.81 0.02 -7.21
N VAL A 6 12.63 0.49 -6.81
CA VAL A 6 11.54 -0.38 -6.35
C VAL A 6 11.28 -1.38 -7.46
N SER A 7 11.59 -2.66 -7.20
CA SER A 7 11.34 -3.73 -8.16
C SER A 7 9.84 -3.98 -8.24
N SER A 8 9.35 -4.53 -9.36
CA SER A 8 7.95 -5.00 -9.46
C SER A 8 7.60 -5.95 -8.31
N PHE A 9 8.58 -6.72 -7.83
CA PHE A 9 8.45 -7.59 -6.66
C PHE A 9 8.21 -6.81 -5.37
N ASP A 10 8.95 -5.72 -5.14
CA ASP A 10 8.77 -4.86 -3.97
C ASP A 10 7.36 -4.23 -3.97
N CYS A 11 6.83 -3.86 -5.14
CA CYS A 11 5.45 -3.38 -5.29
C CYS A 11 4.41 -4.46 -4.93
N GLU A 12 4.61 -5.71 -5.36
CA GLU A 12 3.72 -6.81 -4.99
C GLU A 12 3.75 -7.13 -3.50
N VAL A 13 4.94 -7.10 -2.88
CA VAL A 13 5.09 -7.27 -1.43
C VAL A 13 4.33 -6.17 -0.68
N LEU A 14 4.48 -4.91 -1.12
CA LEU A 14 3.75 -3.76 -0.56
C LEU A 14 2.23 -3.93 -0.65
N ARG A 15 1.74 -4.37 -1.81
CA ARG A 15 0.32 -4.62 -2.03
C ARG A 15 -0.21 -5.73 -1.10
N CYS A 16 0.51 -6.85 -1.01
CA CYS A 16 0.12 -7.95 -0.14
C CYS A 16 0.14 -7.55 1.35
N ALA A 17 1.18 -6.83 1.78
CA ALA A 17 1.27 -6.31 3.15
C ALA A 17 0.11 -5.35 3.47
N PHE A 18 -0.17 -4.41 2.56
CA PHE A 18 -1.28 -3.47 2.71
C PHE A 18 -2.64 -4.17 2.83
N VAL A 19 -2.96 -5.05 1.87
CA VAL A 19 -4.25 -5.78 1.89
C VAL A 19 -4.38 -6.62 3.15
N ARG A 20 -3.30 -7.28 3.58
CA ARG A 20 -3.30 -8.10 4.77
C ARG A 20 -3.52 -7.27 6.04
N SER A 21 -2.82 -6.14 6.21
CA SER A 21 -3.03 -5.24 7.35
C SER A 21 -4.44 -4.64 7.36
N VAL A 22 -4.98 -4.24 6.20
CA VAL A 22 -6.35 -3.73 6.12
C VAL A 22 -7.37 -4.77 6.61
N ILE A 23 -7.17 -6.04 6.24
CA ILE A 23 -8.06 -7.15 6.64
C ILE A 23 -7.83 -7.54 8.11
N GLU A 24 -6.59 -7.71 8.54
CA GLU A 24 -6.23 -8.17 9.89
C GLU A 24 -6.54 -7.10 10.96
N ASP A 25 -6.22 -5.83 10.69
CA ASP A 25 -6.48 -4.71 11.60
C ASP A 25 -7.86 -4.06 11.40
N GLY A 26 -8.63 -4.50 10.41
CA GLY A 26 -9.95 -3.95 10.09
C GLY A 26 -9.90 -2.45 9.78
N ILE A 27 -8.89 -2.02 9.03
CA ILE A 27 -8.65 -0.60 8.76
C ILE A 27 -9.78 -0.09 7.86
N PRO A 28 -10.49 0.99 8.24
CA PRO A 28 -11.55 1.55 7.43
C PRO A 28 -10.98 2.34 6.24
N GLU A 29 -11.75 2.42 5.14
CA GLU A 29 -11.30 3.00 3.85
C GLU A 29 -10.80 4.44 3.97
N ASP A 30 -11.34 5.24 4.88
CA ASP A 30 -10.89 6.61 5.15
C ASP A 30 -9.42 6.68 5.62
N ARG A 31 -8.91 5.57 6.19
CA ARG A 31 -7.53 5.46 6.68
C ARG A 31 -6.60 4.72 5.72
N TRP A 32 -7.12 4.14 4.65
CA TRP A 32 -6.32 3.37 3.69
C TRP A 32 -5.21 4.19 3.07
N ALA A 33 -5.52 5.42 2.64
CA ALA A 33 -4.53 6.31 2.05
C ALA A 33 -3.39 6.64 3.02
N ALA A 34 -3.72 6.93 4.28
CA ALA A 34 -2.72 7.20 5.31
C ALA A 34 -1.87 5.97 5.64
N HIS A 35 -2.50 4.79 5.71
CA HIS A 35 -1.82 3.53 6.01
C HIS A 35 -0.91 3.07 4.86
N ALA A 36 -1.38 3.14 3.62
CA ALA A 36 -0.58 2.84 2.43
C ALA A 36 0.63 3.79 2.32
N ALA A 37 0.46 5.08 2.60
CA ALA A 37 1.55 6.04 2.61
C ALA A 37 2.60 5.70 3.69
N LEU A 38 2.19 5.24 4.87
CA LEU A 38 3.11 4.78 5.91
C LEU A 38 3.90 3.55 5.44
N LEU A 39 3.24 2.52 4.90
CA LEU A 39 3.88 1.31 4.39
C LEU A 39 4.89 1.61 3.27
N ILE A 40 4.55 2.52 2.34
CA ILE A 40 5.45 2.91 1.26
C ILE A 40 6.70 3.60 1.81
N ARG A 41 6.55 4.47 2.83
CA ARG A 41 7.70 5.13 3.49
C ARG A 41 8.58 4.13 4.21
N GLU A 42 7.98 3.16 4.91
CA GLU A 42 8.73 2.11 5.61
C GLU A 42 9.52 1.25 4.63
N LEU A 43 8.92 0.85 3.51
CA LEU A 43 9.60 0.01 2.51
C LEU A 43 10.70 0.78 1.76
N THR A 44 10.40 2.01 1.33
CA THR A 44 11.33 2.80 0.49
C THR A 44 12.37 3.58 1.30
N GLY A 45 12.14 3.77 2.60
CA GLY A 45 12.95 4.63 3.47
C GLY A 45 12.92 6.11 3.07
N LYS A 46 12.02 6.50 2.15
CA LYS A 46 11.90 7.88 1.66
C LYS A 46 10.86 8.63 2.49
N LYS A 47 11.11 9.93 2.71
CA LYS A 47 10.11 10.83 3.31
C LYS A 47 8.97 11.12 2.33
N ASP A 48 9.31 11.31 1.06
CA ASP A 48 8.34 11.51 -0.01
C ASP A 48 7.82 10.17 -0.53
N VAL A 49 6.49 10.04 -0.50
CA VAL A 49 5.75 8.93 -1.10
C VAL A 49 5.46 9.28 -2.54
N ASP A 50 5.82 8.39 -3.46
CA ASP A 50 5.38 8.48 -4.84
C ASP A 50 3.85 8.37 -4.90
N GLN A 51 3.15 9.46 -5.20
CA GLN A 51 1.68 9.48 -5.32
C GLN A 51 1.18 8.42 -6.30
N ARG A 52 1.91 8.19 -7.40
CA ARG A 52 1.55 7.17 -8.38
C ARG A 52 1.59 5.75 -7.81
N LEU A 53 2.52 5.48 -6.89
CA LEU A 53 2.60 4.19 -6.19
C LEU A 53 1.47 4.07 -5.16
N LEU A 54 1.17 5.17 -4.45
CA LEU A 54 0.05 5.23 -3.50
C LEU A 54 -1.29 4.94 -4.18
N ASP A 55 -1.59 5.65 -5.28
CA ASP A 55 -2.80 5.41 -6.08
C ASP A 55 -2.87 3.97 -6.59
N TRP A 56 -1.74 3.42 -7.06
CA TRP A 56 -1.71 2.04 -7.53
C TRP A 56 -2.01 1.03 -6.43
N VAL A 57 -1.46 1.22 -5.21
CA VAL A 57 -1.76 0.36 -4.06
C VAL A 57 -3.24 0.43 -3.71
N LEU A 58 -3.81 1.64 -3.61
CA LEU A 58 -5.23 1.86 -3.28
C LEU A 58 -6.18 1.27 -4.34
N GLN A 59 -5.85 1.43 -5.62
CA GLN A 59 -6.65 0.89 -6.71
C GLN A 59 -6.55 -0.64 -6.80
N SER A 60 -5.36 -1.19 -6.56
CA SER A 60 -5.14 -2.65 -6.55
C SER A 60 -5.70 -3.34 -5.31
N SER A 61 -5.93 -2.57 -4.23
CA SER A 61 -6.54 -3.03 -2.98
C SER A 61 -8.03 -2.74 -2.90
N SER A 62 -8.66 -2.25 -3.96
CA SER A 62 -10.12 -2.17 -4.06
C SER A 62 -10.66 -3.62 -4.10
N VAL A 63 -10.64 -4.28 -2.94
CA VAL A 63 -11.09 -5.64 -2.71
C VAL A 63 -12.59 -5.64 -2.98
N PRO A 64 -13.09 -6.31 -4.04
CA PRO A 64 -14.52 -6.36 -4.33
C PRO A 64 -15.33 -7.12 -3.26
N GLN A 65 -14.66 -7.71 -2.27
CA GLN A 65 -15.23 -8.63 -1.29
C GLN A 65 -15.98 -7.95 -0.12
N PHE A 66 -15.92 -6.62 0.02
CA PHE A 66 -16.65 -5.85 1.06
C PHE A 66 -17.80 -4.99 0.51
N GLN A 67 -18.09 -5.04 -0.81
CA GLN A 67 -19.29 -4.46 -1.42
C GLN A 67 -20.53 -5.40 -1.34
N ALA A 68 -20.55 -6.36 -0.42
CA ALA A 68 -21.73 -7.17 -0.15
C ALA A 68 -22.58 -6.48 0.92
N LYS A 69 -23.56 -5.71 0.46
CA LYS A 69 -24.69 -5.19 1.24
C LYS A 69 -25.65 -6.32 1.63
#